data_AF-A0A8C5X7G3-F1
#
_entry.id   AF-A0A8C5X7G3-F1
#
_cell.length_a   1.000
_cell.length_b   1.000
_cell.length_c   1.000
_cell.angle_alpha   90.00
_cell.angle_beta   90.00
_cell.angle_gamma   90.00
#
_symmetry.space_group_name_H-M   'P 1'
#
loop_
_entity.id
_entity.type
_entity.pdbx_description
1 polymer ?
#
loop_
_entity_poly.entity_id
_entity_poly.type
_entity_poly.pdbx_seq_one_letter_code
_entity_poly.pdbx_strand_id
1 'polypeptide(L)'
;NARREVNCNEDEYHLDAQCCKKCKSGEYDCEAVLRNIIKHCVPCEKGKEFMDHLNDLDECHRCKSCDGTLGLEVVKNCTPAEDTKCACAKNYFCSSVACDSCSECTPCDGAIEKQCTSTSDTVCGVKGNILKWIKVQQVLYFGLCRLNLSCSVYMMHSFPFMLLDADLSSHIAGIVTEMTLSQVKTFVRHHHVPEPAIDQIIQDCLGDTSEQKIKLFRDWYQRHGMKGAYGTLISSLRELNMRAVADKIEEKLKAAVSHSQEGGLNFLIQIIKL
;
A
#
# COMPACT_ATOMS: atom_id res chain seq x y z
N ASN A 1 64.26 -12.49 5.88
CA ASN A 1 63.36 -12.95 4.81
C ASN A 1 62.20 -11.98 4.65
N ALA A 2 62.18 -11.22 3.56
CA ALA A 2 61.03 -10.41 3.20
C ALA A 2 59.93 -11.36 2.65
N ARG A 3 58.78 -11.43 3.31
CA ARG A 3 57.59 -12.12 2.80
C ARG A 3 57.14 -11.31 1.58
N ARG A 4 57.18 -11.87 0.37
CA ARG A 4 56.60 -11.21 -0.82
C ARG A 4 55.09 -11.09 -0.56
N GLU A 5 54.57 -9.86 -0.53
CA GLU A 5 53.13 -9.63 -0.57
C GLU A 5 52.62 -10.11 -1.94
N VAL A 6 51.75 -11.12 -1.92
CA VAL A 6 51.08 -11.63 -3.10
C VAL A 6 49.80 -10.81 -3.27
N ASN A 7 49.76 -9.96 -4.29
CA ASN A 7 48.57 -9.17 -4.62
C ASN A 7 47.75 -9.93 -5.68
N CYS A 8 46.50 -10.26 -5.35
CA CYS A 8 45.60 -11.00 -6.24
C CYS A 8 44.66 -10.04 -6.98
N ASN A 9 44.19 -10.45 -8.17
CA ASN A 9 43.23 -9.68 -8.94
C ASN A 9 41.81 -9.75 -8.33
N GLU A 10 40.87 -8.93 -8.79
CA GLU A 10 39.48 -8.93 -8.30
C GLU A 10 38.77 -10.29 -8.48
N ASP A 11 39.13 -11.02 -9.55
CA ASP A 11 38.62 -12.34 -9.89
C ASP A 11 39.37 -13.49 -9.19
N GLU A 12 40.24 -13.15 -8.25
CA GLU A 12 41.06 -14.07 -7.48
C GLU A 12 40.87 -13.85 -5.99
N TYR A 13 41.24 -14.85 -5.20
CA TYR A 13 41.30 -14.78 -3.75
C TYR A 13 42.62 -15.38 -3.26
N HIS A 14 43.04 -15.00 -2.07
CA HIS A 14 44.32 -15.41 -1.51
C HIS A 14 44.17 -16.70 -0.70
N LEU A 15 44.85 -17.76 -1.12
CA LEU A 15 44.93 -19.03 -0.41
C LEU A 15 46.40 -19.34 -0.11
N ASP A 16 46.77 -19.38 1.16
CA ASP A 16 48.14 -19.53 1.67
C ASP A 16 49.17 -18.49 1.17
N ALA A 17 49.75 -18.73 0.00
CA ALA A 17 50.78 -17.89 -0.63
C ALA A 17 50.60 -17.82 -2.15
N GLN A 18 49.41 -18.16 -2.64
CA GLN A 18 49.04 -18.18 -4.05
C GLN A 18 47.66 -17.55 -4.26
N CYS A 19 47.45 -17.00 -5.45
CA CYS A 19 46.14 -16.52 -5.88
C CYS A 19 45.38 -17.67 -6.53
N CYS A 20 44.17 -17.92 -6.05
CA CYS A 20 43.24 -18.90 -6.61
C CYS A 20 42.12 -18.16 -7.34
N LYS A 21 41.60 -18.76 -8.42
CA LYS A 21 40.51 -18.14 -9.20
C LYS A 21 39.19 -18.34 -8.49
N LYS A 22 38.37 -17.30 -8.44
CA LYS A 22 37.00 -17.40 -7.95
C LYS A 22 36.12 -18.16 -8.93
N CYS A 23 35.09 -18.82 -8.41
CA CYS A 23 34.07 -19.50 -9.17
C CYS A 23 33.04 -18.52 -9.71
N LYS A 24 32.66 -18.73 -10.97
CA LYS A 24 31.62 -17.94 -11.63
C LYS A 24 30.24 -18.26 -11.03
N SER A 25 29.29 -17.37 -11.32
CA SER A 25 27.88 -17.60 -11.04
C SER A 25 27.42 -18.99 -11.53
N GLY A 26 26.65 -19.69 -10.70
CA GLY A 26 26.26 -21.08 -10.95
C GLY A 26 27.17 -22.13 -10.33
N GLU A 27 28.32 -21.73 -9.79
CA GLU A 27 29.31 -22.65 -9.23
C GLU A 27 29.84 -22.14 -7.89
N TYR A 28 30.28 -23.06 -7.04
CA TYR A 28 30.92 -22.78 -5.74
C TYR A 28 32.25 -23.53 -5.65
N ASP A 29 33.14 -23.08 -4.77
CA ASP A 29 34.45 -23.69 -4.57
C ASP A 29 34.32 -24.98 -3.73
N CYS A 30 35.07 -26.02 -4.08
CA CYS A 30 35.10 -27.24 -3.28
C CYS A 30 36.49 -27.36 -2.66
N GLU A 31 36.54 -27.39 -1.33
CA GLU A 31 37.78 -27.37 -0.56
C GLU A 31 38.77 -28.45 -1.05
N ALA A 32 39.96 -27.99 -1.45
CA ALA A 32 41.02 -28.82 -2.00
C ALA A 32 41.70 -29.65 -0.90
N VAL A 33 41.10 -30.77 -0.47
CA VAL A 33 41.81 -31.73 0.38
C VAL A 33 42.59 -32.72 -0.49
N LEU A 34 43.85 -32.34 -0.76
CA LEU A 34 45.01 -33.22 -0.95
C LEU A 34 44.84 -34.39 -1.97
N ARG A 35 45.44 -34.21 -3.17
CA ARG A 35 45.95 -35.24 -4.14
C ARG A 35 45.56 -34.94 -5.60
N ASN A 36 46.05 -33.83 -6.17
CA ASN A 36 46.22 -33.66 -7.62
C ASN A 36 44.98 -33.79 -8.53
N ILE A 37 43.76 -33.54 -8.03
CA ILE A 37 42.58 -33.35 -8.88
C ILE A 37 41.93 -32.03 -8.50
N ILE A 38 42.26 -30.97 -9.24
CA ILE A 38 41.66 -29.64 -9.06
C ILE A 38 40.34 -29.64 -9.85
N LYS A 39 39.20 -29.84 -9.18
CA LYS A 39 37.93 -29.28 -9.64
C LYS A 39 37.69 -28.02 -8.82
N HIS A 40 38.15 -26.90 -9.36
CA HIS A 40 38.15 -25.62 -8.67
C HIS A 40 36.74 -25.09 -8.41
N CYS A 41 35.75 -25.51 -9.21
CA CYS A 41 34.38 -25.04 -9.13
C CYS A 41 33.40 -26.18 -9.40
N VAL A 42 32.41 -26.31 -8.53
CA VAL A 42 31.35 -27.31 -8.58
C VAL A 42 30.02 -26.60 -8.85
N PRO A 43 29.18 -27.08 -9.78
CA PRO A 43 27.91 -26.45 -10.07
C PRO A 43 26.92 -26.59 -8.91
N CYS A 44 26.14 -25.52 -8.65
CA CYS A 44 25.05 -25.55 -7.67
C CYS A 44 23.96 -26.56 -8.06
N GLU A 45 23.25 -27.11 -7.07
CA GLU A 45 22.16 -28.03 -7.34
C GLU A 45 20.96 -27.32 -7.99
N LYS A 46 20.71 -27.62 -9.27
CA LYS A 46 19.64 -26.99 -10.07
C LYS A 46 18.28 -27.10 -9.39
N GLY A 47 17.67 -25.95 -9.12
CA GLY A 47 16.33 -25.84 -8.54
C GLY A 47 16.30 -25.91 -7.00
N LYS A 48 17.44 -26.07 -6.34
CA LYS A 48 17.56 -26.01 -4.88
C LYS A 48 18.53 -24.93 -4.42
N GLU A 49 19.57 -24.66 -5.20
CA GLU A 49 20.63 -23.74 -4.86
C GLU A 49 21.01 -22.83 -6.04
N PHE A 50 21.58 -21.67 -5.71
CA PHE A 50 22.08 -20.69 -6.67
C PHE A 50 23.31 -19.93 -6.15
N MET A 51 24.03 -19.31 -7.08
CA MET A 51 25.11 -18.38 -6.84
C MET A 51 25.11 -17.34 -7.96
N ASP A 52 24.79 -16.09 -7.66
CA ASP A 52 24.55 -15.04 -8.67
C ASP A 52 25.77 -14.16 -8.96
N HIS A 53 26.88 -14.40 -8.28
CA HIS A 53 28.10 -13.62 -8.41
C HIS A 53 29.36 -14.51 -8.44
N LEU A 54 30.48 -13.85 -8.71
CA LEU A 54 31.81 -14.46 -8.66
C LEU A 54 32.21 -14.67 -7.19
N ASN A 55 32.52 -15.89 -6.78
CA ASN A 55 32.63 -16.27 -5.36
C ASN A 55 33.78 -17.23 -5.07
N ASP A 56 34.15 -17.32 -3.80
CA ASP A 56 35.10 -18.26 -3.19
C ASP A 56 34.44 -19.05 -2.05
N LEU A 57 33.12 -19.25 -2.15
CA LEU A 57 32.30 -19.89 -1.12
C LEU A 57 32.34 -21.41 -1.27
N ASP A 58 32.27 -22.12 -0.14
CA ASP A 58 32.28 -23.58 -0.06
C ASP A 58 30.91 -24.25 -0.25
N GLU A 59 29.85 -23.43 -0.37
CA GLU A 59 28.49 -23.86 -0.69
C GLU A 59 27.71 -22.79 -1.47
N CYS A 60 26.67 -23.22 -2.19
CA CYS A 60 25.73 -22.32 -2.85
C CYS A 60 24.62 -21.85 -1.90
N HIS A 61 24.02 -20.70 -2.22
CA HIS A 61 22.85 -20.21 -1.49
C HIS A 61 21.61 -21.05 -1.81
N ARG A 62 20.78 -21.32 -0.80
CA ARG A 62 19.49 -21.98 -1.05
C ARG A 62 18.53 -21.03 -1.74
N CYS A 63 17.84 -21.53 -2.76
CA CYS A 63 16.79 -20.77 -3.43
C CYS A 63 15.67 -20.45 -2.46
N LYS A 64 15.12 -19.24 -2.53
CA LYS A 64 13.91 -18.91 -1.77
C LYS A 64 12.69 -19.62 -2.34
N SER A 65 11.70 -19.85 -1.48
CA SER A 65 10.39 -20.38 -1.86
C SER A 65 9.35 -19.27 -1.85
N CYS A 66 8.43 -19.30 -2.81
CA CYS A 66 7.30 -18.37 -2.85
C CYS A 66 6.14 -18.98 -2.08
N ASP A 67 5.83 -18.42 -0.90
CA ASP A 67 4.79 -18.95 -0.02
C ASP A 67 3.40 -18.55 -0.53
N GLY A 68 2.64 -19.53 -1.00
CA GLY A 68 1.27 -19.31 -1.47
C GLY A 68 0.32 -18.84 -0.37
N THR A 69 0.62 -19.10 0.92
CA THR A 69 -0.18 -18.59 2.04
C THR A 69 -0.06 -17.08 2.24
N LEU A 70 1.04 -16.51 1.72
CA LEU A 70 1.28 -15.06 1.66
C LEU A 70 0.81 -14.45 0.34
N GLY A 71 0.08 -15.21 -0.49
CA GLY A 71 -0.41 -14.75 -1.79
C GLY A 71 0.69 -14.59 -2.85
N LEU A 72 1.82 -15.29 -2.71
CA LEU A 72 2.94 -15.26 -3.66
C LEU A 72 2.89 -16.43 -4.65
N GLU A 73 3.33 -16.18 -5.87
CA GLU A 73 3.55 -17.21 -6.90
C GLU A 73 4.95 -17.10 -7.52
N VAL A 74 5.45 -18.21 -8.05
CA VAL A 74 6.74 -18.28 -8.75
C VAL A 74 6.57 -17.69 -10.15
N VAL A 75 7.24 -16.58 -10.43
CA VAL A 75 7.30 -15.99 -11.79
C VAL A 75 8.57 -16.38 -12.53
N LYS A 76 9.64 -16.69 -11.80
CA LYS A 76 10.89 -17.23 -12.36
C LYS A 76 11.43 -18.32 -11.46
N ASN A 77 11.61 -19.51 -12.02
CA ASN A 77 12.19 -20.65 -11.30
C ASN A 77 13.67 -20.39 -10.97
N CYS A 78 14.11 -20.95 -9.84
CA CYS A 78 15.51 -20.94 -9.49
C CYS A 78 16.39 -21.66 -10.52
N THR A 79 17.55 -21.10 -10.79
CA THR A 79 18.60 -21.69 -11.61
C THR A 79 19.92 -21.66 -10.83
N PRO A 80 20.95 -22.43 -11.21
CA PRO A 80 22.24 -22.33 -10.54
C PRO A 80 22.78 -20.89 -10.45
N ALA A 81 22.48 -20.04 -11.42
CA ALA A 81 22.99 -18.67 -11.49
C ALA A 81 22.05 -17.61 -10.89
N GLU A 82 20.80 -17.95 -10.57
CA GLU A 82 19.79 -16.96 -10.21
C GLU A 82 18.76 -17.54 -9.24
N ASP A 83 18.44 -16.79 -8.18
CA ASP A 83 17.39 -17.13 -7.22
C ASP A 83 15.98 -17.17 -7.86
N THR A 84 15.06 -17.85 -7.18
CA THR A 84 13.63 -17.80 -7.46
C THR A 84 13.13 -16.35 -7.43
N LYS A 85 12.31 -15.93 -8.39
CA LYS A 85 11.58 -14.67 -8.31
C LYS A 85 10.11 -14.92 -8.00
N CYS A 86 9.62 -14.25 -6.96
CA CYS A 86 8.23 -14.28 -6.53
C CYS A 86 7.53 -12.99 -6.95
N ALA A 87 6.23 -13.10 -7.21
CA ALA A 87 5.34 -11.95 -7.35
C ALA A 87 4.00 -12.28 -6.69
N CYS A 88 3.15 -11.27 -6.50
CA CYS A 88 1.78 -11.53 -6.05
C CYS A 88 1.03 -12.38 -7.07
N ALA A 89 0.37 -13.42 -6.55
CA ALA A 89 -0.45 -14.32 -7.32
C ALA A 89 -1.62 -13.59 -7.96
N LYS A 90 -2.27 -14.24 -8.93
CA LYS A 90 -3.48 -13.71 -9.53
C LYS A 90 -4.53 -13.38 -8.45
N ASN A 91 -5.14 -12.19 -8.55
CA ASN A 91 -6.06 -11.61 -7.57
C ASN A 91 -5.42 -11.22 -6.23
N TYR A 92 -4.10 -11.04 -6.20
CA TYR A 92 -3.39 -10.42 -5.08
C TYR A 92 -2.54 -9.24 -5.56
N PHE A 93 -2.29 -8.30 -4.66
CA PHE A 93 -1.45 -7.13 -4.91
C PHE A 93 -0.63 -6.77 -3.67
N CYS A 94 0.46 -6.03 -3.84
CA CYS A 94 1.00 -5.26 -2.73
C CYS A 94 1.68 -3.97 -3.20
N SER A 95 1.58 -2.93 -2.37
CA SER A 95 2.08 -1.59 -2.72
C SER A 95 3.50 -1.30 -2.22
N SER A 96 4.11 -2.22 -1.47
CA SER A 96 5.47 -2.07 -0.95
C SER A 96 6.51 -2.57 -1.96
N VAL A 97 7.72 -2.02 -1.91
CA VAL A 97 8.81 -2.42 -2.81
C VAL A 97 9.32 -3.83 -2.50
N ALA A 98 9.32 -4.24 -1.22
CA ALA A 98 9.79 -5.55 -0.79
C ALA A 98 8.78 -6.67 -1.14
N CYS A 99 7.49 -6.38 -0.99
CA CYS A 99 6.39 -7.26 -1.35
C CYS A 99 6.50 -8.72 -0.86
N ASP A 100 6.96 -8.88 0.39
CA ASP A 100 7.11 -10.18 1.04
C ASP A 100 5.77 -10.85 1.39
N SER A 101 4.66 -10.10 1.34
CA SER A 101 3.29 -10.59 1.52
C SER A 101 2.34 -9.79 0.65
N CYS A 102 1.35 -10.46 0.07
CA CYS A 102 0.37 -9.87 -0.83
C CYS A 102 -1.04 -9.90 -0.22
N SER A 103 -1.79 -8.83 -0.50
CA SER A 103 -3.18 -8.66 -0.10
C SER A 103 -4.11 -9.10 -1.22
N GLU A 104 -5.24 -9.70 -0.89
CA GLU A 104 -6.27 -10.05 -1.89
C GLU A 104 -6.88 -8.77 -2.50
N CYS A 105 -7.14 -8.80 -3.80
CA CYS A 105 -7.73 -7.67 -4.52
C CYS A 105 -9.19 -7.46 -4.09
N THR A 106 -9.58 -6.19 -3.94
CA THR A 106 -10.95 -5.82 -3.59
C THR A 106 -11.93 -6.24 -4.69
N PRO A 107 -12.97 -7.05 -4.39
CA PRO A 107 -14.02 -7.36 -5.35
C PRO A 107 -14.94 -6.15 -5.56
N CYS A 108 -15.31 -5.90 -6.81
CA CYS A 108 -16.24 -4.82 -7.16
C CYS A 108 -17.66 -5.37 -7.37
N ASP A 109 -18.64 -4.79 -6.66
CA ASP A 109 -20.06 -5.07 -6.90
C ASP A 109 -20.57 -4.45 -8.21
N GLY A 110 -19.84 -3.49 -8.77
CA GLY A 110 -20.21 -2.63 -9.89
C GLY A 110 -19.24 -2.72 -11.08
N ALA A 111 -18.94 -1.58 -11.69
CA ALA A 111 -17.97 -1.53 -12.78
C ALA A 111 -16.54 -1.64 -12.21
N ILE A 112 -15.63 -2.24 -12.96
CA ILE A 112 -14.19 -2.15 -12.67
C ILE A 112 -13.65 -1.00 -13.49
N GLU A 113 -13.14 0.04 -12.83
CA GLU A 113 -12.51 1.19 -13.47
C GLU A 113 -11.04 0.89 -13.80
N LYS A 114 -10.32 0.30 -12.85
CA LYS A 114 -8.96 -0.22 -13.06
C LYS A 114 -8.86 -1.64 -12.51
N GLN A 115 -8.33 -2.54 -13.32
CA GLN A 115 -8.08 -3.91 -12.88
C GLN A 115 -6.96 -3.97 -11.85
N CYS A 116 -7.07 -4.94 -10.94
CA CYS A 116 -5.99 -5.28 -10.04
C CYS A 116 -4.72 -5.68 -10.82
N THR A 117 -3.56 -5.31 -10.28
CA THR A 117 -2.25 -5.75 -10.76
C THR A 117 -1.44 -6.28 -9.58
N SER A 118 -0.29 -6.90 -9.83
CA SER A 118 0.57 -7.40 -8.76
C SER A 118 1.04 -6.32 -7.79
N THR A 119 0.96 -5.03 -8.17
CA THR A 119 1.42 -3.90 -7.36
C THR A 119 0.32 -2.91 -6.95
N SER A 120 -0.91 -3.11 -7.42
CA SER A 120 -2.02 -2.18 -7.16
C SER A 120 -3.36 -2.88 -7.07
N ASP A 121 -4.20 -2.47 -6.12
CA ASP A 121 -5.56 -2.99 -5.96
C ASP A 121 -6.48 -2.65 -7.15
N THR A 122 -7.62 -3.34 -7.22
CA THR A 122 -8.75 -3.00 -8.09
C THR A 122 -9.34 -1.65 -7.71
N VAL A 123 -9.64 -0.82 -8.71
CA VAL A 123 -10.43 0.41 -8.52
C VAL A 123 -11.85 0.16 -9.01
N CYS A 124 -12.82 0.27 -8.11
CA CYS A 124 -14.23 0.05 -8.41
C CYS A 124 -14.94 1.34 -8.83
N GLY A 125 -15.69 1.27 -9.93
CA GLY A 125 -16.59 2.33 -10.39
C GLY A 125 -18.01 2.18 -9.82
N VAL A 126 -18.66 3.31 -9.60
CA VAL A 126 -20.02 3.40 -9.05
C VAL A 126 -21.08 2.88 -10.05
N LYS A 127 -22.08 2.10 -9.59
CA LYS A 127 -23.16 1.58 -10.45
C LYS A 127 -23.96 2.73 -11.09
N GLY A 128 -24.08 2.72 -12.43
CA GLY A 128 -24.75 3.74 -13.25
C GLY A 128 -26.24 4.02 -12.97
N ASN A 129 -26.88 3.29 -12.05
CA ASN A 129 -28.21 3.65 -11.55
C ASN A 129 -28.19 4.99 -10.80
N ILE A 130 -27.08 5.31 -10.16
CA ILE A 130 -26.85 6.56 -9.44
C ILE A 130 -26.90 7.76 -10.39
N LEU A 131 -26.28 7.67 -11.57
CA LEU A 131 -26.31 8.73 -12.59
C LEU A 131 -27.73 9.00 -13.12
N LYS A 132 -28.58 7.97 -13.17
CA LYS A 132 -30.00 8.12 -13.52
C LYS A 132 -30.77 8.84 -12.40
N TRP A 133 -30.55 8.48 -11.14
CA TRP A 133 -31.13 9.20 -10.00
C TRP A 133 -30.65 10.65 -9.93
N ILE A 134 -29.36 10.91 -10.19
CA ILE A 134 -28.80 12.28 -10.28
C ILE A 134 -29.50 13.10 -11.36
N LYS A 135 -29.75 12.53 -12.54
CA LYS A 135 -30.51 13.22 -13.61
C LYS A 135 -31.97 13.47 -13.23
N VAL A 136 -32.64 12.51 -12.61
CA VAL A 136 -34.02 12.68 -12.11
C VAL A 136 -34.09 13.77 -11.04
N GLN A 137 -33.10 13.80 -10.15
CA GLN A 137 -32.99 14.76 -9.05
C GLN A 137 -32.62 16.16 -9.55
N GLN A 138 -31.81 16.29 -10.61
CA GLN A 138 -31.54 17.55 -11.31
C GLN A 138 -32.79 18.10 -12.00
N VAL A 139 -33.58 17.27 -12.69
CA VAL A 139 -34.82 17.72 -13.36
C VAL A 139 -35.87 18.17 -12.33
N LEU A 140 -35.99 17.44 -11.21
CA LEU A 140 -36.86 17.81 -10.09
C LEU A 140 -36.39 19.11 -9.40
N TYR A 141 -35.08 19.31 -9.27
CA TYR A 141 -34.43 20.52 -8.77
C TYR A 141 -34.72 21.75 -9.65
N PHE A 142 -34.55 21.65 -10.98
CA PHE A 142 -34.88 22.74 -11.91
C PHE A 142 -36.38 23.05 -11.96
N GLY A 143 -37.24 22.04 -11.81
CA GLY A 143 -38.69 22.22 -11.75
C GLY A 143 -39.18 22.90 -10.47
N LEU A 144 -38.63 22.53 -9.31
CA LEU A 144 -39.06 23.04 -8.01
C LEU A 144 -38.40 24.39 -7.64
N CYS A 145 -37.18 24.68 -8.12
CA CYS A 145 -36.58 26.02 -7.99
C CYS A 145 -37.39 27.12 -8.66
N ARG A 146 -38.22 26.79 -9.66
CA ARG A 146 -39.17 27.75 -10.28
C ARG A 146 -40.34 28.11 -9.37
N LEU A 147 -40.61 27.36 -8.31
CA LEU A 147 -41.74 27.52 -7.39
C LEU A 147 -41.38 28.27 -6.08
N ASN A 148 -40.19 28.88 -5.99
CA ASN A 148 -39.78 29.76 -4.88
C ASN A 148 -39.88 29.16 -3.46
N LEU A 149 -39.57 27.87 -3.30
CA LEU A 149 -39.37 27.27 -1.97
C LEU A 149 -37.92 26.77 -1.83
N SER A 150 -37.12 27.58 -1.11
CA SER A 150 -35.79 27.30 -0.54
C SER A 150 -34.89 26.27 -1.24
N CYS A 151 -34.22 26.73 -2.30
CA CYS A 151 -33.07 26.06 -2.94
C CYS A 151 -31.95 25.68 -1.93
N SER A 152 -31.87 26.34 -0.76
CA SER A 152 -30.86 26.06 0.26
C SER A 152 -31.03 24.72 0.99
N VAL A 153 -32.25 24.20 1.10
CA VAL A 153 -32.52 22.98 1.91
C VAL A 153 -32.12 21.71 1.14
N TYR A 154 -32.22 21.72 -0.19
CA TYR A 154 -31.95 20.55 -1.03
C TYR A 154 -30.49 20.40 -1.48
N MET A 155 -29.68 21.46 -1.44
CA MET A 155 -28.23 21.35 -1.66
C MET A 155 -27.53 20.52 -0.58
N MET A 156 -28.08 20.52 0.64
CA MET A 156 -27.57 19.72 1.76
C MET A 156 -27.76 18.21 1.55
N HIS A 157 -28.71 17.80 0.70
CA HIS A 157 -29.12 16.40 0.56
C HIS A 157 -28.49 15.69 -0.65
N SER A 158 -27.91 16.42 -1.60
CA SER A 158 -27.21 15.85 -2.79
C SER A 158 -25.69 15.76 -2.61
N PHE A 159 -25.13 16.47 -1.64
CA PHE A 159 -23.71 16.40 -1.25
C PHE A 159 -23.23 15.04 -0.69
N PRO A 160 -24.05 14.27 0.04
CA PRO A 160 -23.64 12.98 0.58
C PRO A 160 -23.19 11.97 -0.50
N PHE A 161 -23.67 12.13 -1.73
CA PHE A 161 -23.44 11.15 -2.79
C PHE A 161 -22.03 11.24 -3.42
N MET A 162 -21.41 12.42 -3.45
CA MET A 162 -20.05 12.61 -4.03
C MET A 162 -18.91 12.23 -3.08
N LEU A 163 -19.18 12.07 -1.79
CA LEU A 163 -18.17 11.86 -0.75
C LEU A 163 -17.95 10.38 -0.38
N LEU A 164 -18.61 9.44 -1.06
CA LEU A 164 -18.54 8.02 -0.70
C LEU A 164 -17.14 7.39 -0.89
N ASP A 165 -16.29 7.97 -1.75
CA ASP A 165 -14.96 7.44 -2.09
C ASP A 165 -13.82 8.46 -1.92
N ALA A 166 -14.03 9.55 -1.16
CA ALA A 166 -12.98 10.52 -0.92
C ALA A 166 -11.86 9.89 -0.06
N ASP A 167 -10.67 9.75 -0.64
CA ASP A 167 -9.49 9.28 0.10
C ASP A 167 -9.16 10.27 1.23
N LEU A 168 -9.30 9.80 2.47
CA LEU A 168 -9.04 10.60 3.65
C LEU A 168 -7.54 10.77 3.90
N SER A 169 -6.65 10.04 3.21
CA SER A 169 -5.21 9.99 3.49
C SER A 169 -4.57 11.39 3.56
N SER A 170 -4.89 12.25 2.58
CA SER A 170 -4.39 13.63 2.49
C SER A 170 -5.06 14.58 3.48
N HIS A 171 -6.18 14.17 4.09
CA HIS A 171 -7.00 14.98 4.98
C HIS A 171 -6.91 14.54 6.46
N ILE A 172 -6.21 13.46 6.79
CA ILE A 172 -6.11 12.92 8.17
C ILE A 172 -5.72 14.02 9.16
N ALA A 173 -4.66 14.78 8.86
CA ALA A 173 -4.19 15.85 9.76
C ALA A 173 -5.27 16.93 9.97
N GLY A 174 -5.99 17.31 8.91
CA GLY A 174 -7.09 18.27 8.99
C GLY A 174 -8.28 17.75 9.81
N ILE A 175 -8.60 16.45 9.68
CA ILE A 175 -9.69 15.79 10.41
C ILE A 175 -9.39 15.72 11.90
N VAL A 176 -8.23 15.17 12.26
CA VAL A 176 -7.87 14.97 13.68
C VAL A 176 -7.59 16.29 14.41
N THR A 177 -7.39 17.38 13.68
CA THR A 177 -7.30 18.74 14.27
C THR A 177 -8.65 19.18 14.84
N GLU A 178 -9.76 18.72 14.27
CA GLU A 178 -11.12 19.01 14.78
C GLU A 178 -11.52 18.17 15.99
N MET A 179 -10.73 17.16 16.32
CA MET A 179 -10.94 16.26 17.44
C MET A 179 -9.95 16.55 18.57
N THR A 180 -10.44 16.45 19.81
CA THR A 180 -9.56 16.33 20.98
C THR A 180 -8.93 14.93 21.05
N LEU A 181 -7.81 14.79 21.76
CA LEU A 181 -7.15 13.48 21.92
C LEU A 181 -8.09 12.45 22.58
N SER A 182 -8.91 12.89 23.53
CA SER A 182 -9.93 12.04 24.18
C SER A 182 -10.98 11.54 23.18
N GLN A 183 -11.45 12.42 22.29
CA GLN A 183 -12.40 12.04 21.23
C GLN A 183 -11.78 11.07 20.23
N VAL A 184 -10.52 11.28 19.81
CA VAL A 184 -9.81 10.34 18.93
C VAL A 184 -9.68 8.98 19.60
N LYS A 185 -9.24 8.92 20.87
CA LYS A 185 -9.16 7.66 21.62
C LYS A 185 -10.51 6.95 21.73
N THR A 186 -11.58 7.71 22.00
CA THR A 186 -12.95 7.16 22.07
C THR A 186 -13.38 6.57 20.73
N PHE A 187 -13.10 7.28 19.64
CA PHE A 187 -13.43 6.85 18.28
C PHE A 187 -12.67 5.58 17.88
N VAL A 188 -11.35 5.53 18.06
CA VAL A 188 -10.56 4.34 17.67
C VAL A 188 -10.91 3.11 18.52
N ARG A 189 -11.26 3.30 19.80
CA ARG A 189 -11.77 2.23 20.67
C ARG A 189 -13.12 1.69 20.20
N HIS A 190 -14.03 2.58 19.80
CA HIS A 190 -15.33 2.20 19.26
C HIS A 190 -15.19 1.33 18.00
N HIS A 191 -14.12 1.55 17.23
CA HIS A 191 -13.77 0.76 16.04
C HIS A 191 -12.79 -0.39 16.31
N HIS A 192 -12.68 -0.85 17.55
CA HIS A 192 -11.90 -2.04 17.94
C HIS A 192 -10.40 -1.96 17.63
N VAL A 193 -9.80 -0.77 17.65
CA VAL A 193 -8.34 -0.66 17.70
C VAL A 193 -7.85 -1.25 19.04
N PRO A 194 -6.91 -2.22 19.06
CA PRO A 194 -6.49 -2.88 20.30
C PRO A 194 -5.85 -1.89 21.30
N GLU A 195 -6.21 -1.98 22.59
CA GLU A 195 -5.57 -1.15 23.64
C GLU A 195 -4.03 -1.23 23.64
N PRO A 196 -3.38 -2.40 23.43
CA PRO A 196 -1.92 -2.44 23.32
C PRO A 196 -1.36 -1.56 22.21
N ALA A 197 -2.05 -1.45 21.08
CA ALA A 197 -1.65 -0.58 19.97
C ALA A 197 -1.87 0.90 20.34
N ILE A 198 -2.95 1.22 21.05
CA ILE A 198 -3.22 2.58 21.55
C ILE A 198 -2.13 3.00 22.54
N ASP A 199 -1.78 2.14 23.50
CA ASP A 199 -0.78 2.41 24.53
C ASP A 199 0.61 2.57 23.92
N GLN A 200 0.97 1.72 22.97
CA GLN A 200 2.22 1.83 22.22
C GLN A 200 2.30 3.18 21.47
N ILE A 201 1.25 3.59 20.76
CA ILE A 201 1.22 4.87 20.05
C ILE A 201 1.34 6.07 21.00
N ILE A 202 0.74 6.01 22.19
CA ILE A 202 0.85 7.06 23.20
C ILE A 202 2.29 7.14 23.73
N GLN A 203 2.91 6.00 24.00
CA GLN A 203 4.28 5.91 24.52
C GLN A 203 5.33 6.32 23.49
N ASP A 204 5.11 6.01 22.21
CA ASP A 204 6.01 6.38 21.11
C ASP A 204 6.01 7.89 20.82
N CYS A 205 5.01 8.63 21.30
CA CYS A 205 4.82 10.05 21.04
C CYS A 205 4.61 10.86 22.33
N LEU A 206 5.44 10.62 23.34
CA LEU A 206 5.38 11.34 24.61
C LEU A 206 5.61 12.85 24.40
N GLY A 207 4.52 13.63 24.53
CA GLY A 207 4.55 15.10 24.51
C GLY A 207 3.93 15.75 23.26
N ASP A 208 3.80 15.03 22.15
CA ASP A 208 3.15 15.56 20.95
C ASP A 208 1.73 15.03 20.79
N THR A 209 0.77 15.81 21.30
CA THR A 209 -0.65 15.48 21.23
C THR A 209 -1.19 15.45 19.79
N SER A 210 -0.59 16.20 18.87
CA SER A 210 -1.02 16.22 17.47
C SER A 210 -0.55 14.96 16.74
N GLU A 211 0.71 14.57 16.94
CA GLU A 211 1.31 13.34 16.43
C GLU A 211 0.55 12.10 16.92
N GLN A 212 0.22 12.06 18.23
CA GLN A 212 -0.59 10.99 18.82
C GLN A 212 -1.94 10.84 18.12
N LYS A 213 -2.67 11.95 17.91
CA LYS A 213 -3.97 11.94 17.24
C LYS A 213 -3.87 11.43 15.80
N ILE A 214 -2.86 11.89 15.05
CA ILE A 214 -2.64 11.47 13.66
C ILE A 214 -2.37 9.97 13.59
N LYS A 215 -1.46 9.45 14.43
CA LYS A 215 -1.09 8.02 14.40
C LYS A 215 -2.23 7.10 14.80
N LEU A 216 -2.98 7.44 15.87
CA LEU A 216 -4.16 6.69 16.28
C LEU A 216 -5.20 6.60 15.16
N PHE A 217 -5.50 7.74 14.54
CA PHE A 217 -6.49 7.79 13.46
C PHE A 217 -6.00 7.08 12.19
N ARG A 218 -4.71 7.15 11.89
CA ARG A 218 -4.10 6.44 10.75
C ARG A 218 -4.14 4.92 10.95
N ASP A 219 -3.87 4.42 12.15
CA ASP A 219 -3.96 2.99 12.46
C ASP A 219 -5.40 2.49 12.27
N TRP A 220 -6.40 3.26 12.73
CA TRP A 220 -7.81 2.97 12.41
C TRP A 220 -8.07 2.96 10.90
N TYR A 221 -7.63 3.99 10.17
CA TYR A 221 -7.87 4.12 8.73
C TYR A 221 -7.27 2.95 7.93
N GLN A 222 -6.07 2.52 8.30
CA GLN A 222 -5.39 1.38 7.69
C GLN A 222 -6.10 0.05 7.96
N ARG A 223 -6.63 -0.14 9.18
CA ARG A 223 -7.38 -1.36 9.55
C ARG A 223 -8.76 -1.42 8.93
N HIS A 224 -9.46 -0.29 8.84
CA HIS A 224 -10.81 -0.21 8.30
C HIS A 224 -10.84 -0.36 6.78
N GLY A 225 -9.81 0.15 6.10
CA GLY A 225 -9.75 0.24 4.65
C GLY A 225 -10.33 1.55 4.11
N MET A 226 -9.93 1.93 2.91
CA MET A 226 -10.22 3.25 2.32
C MET A 226 -11.70 3.43 1.92
N LYS A 227 -12.37 2.33 1.54
CA LYS A 227 -13.72 2.37 0.98
C LYS A 227 -14.76 2.66 2.07
N GLY A 228 -15.54 3.73 1.89
CA GLY A 228 -16.59 4.11 2.84
C GLY A 228 -16.08 4.70 4.16
N ALA A 229 -14.76 4.88 4.34
CA ALA A 229 -14.17 5.38 5.57
C ALA A 229 -14.73 6.75 5.99
N TYR A 230 -15.02 7.64 5.03
CA TYR A 230 -15.67 8.91 5.31
C TYR A 230 -17.09 8.74 5.87
N GLY A 231 -17.89 7.87 5.24
CA GLY A 231 -19.24 7.56 5.71
C GLY A 231 -19.22 7.02 7.13
N THR A 232 -18.35 6.03 7.39
CA THR A 232 -18.13 5.45 8.71
C THR A 232 -17.68 6.50 9.73
N LEU A 233 -16.75 7.38 9.37
CA LEU A 233 -16.28 8.46 10.24
C LEU A 233 -17.46 9.35 10.67
N ILE A 234 -18.25 9.84 9.73
CA ILE A 234 -19.35 10.76 10.04
C ILE A 234 -20.48 10.07 10.82
N SER A 235 -20.84 8.83 10.48
CA SER A 235 -21.87 8.09 11.22
C SER A 235 -21.42 7.83 12.66
N SER A 236 -20.20 7.31 12.86
CA SER A 236 -19.67 7.00 14.18
C SER A 236 -19.49 8.25 15.04
N LEU A 237 -19.04 9.37 14.47
CA LEU A 237 -18.97 10.63 15.22
C LEU A 237 -20.35 11.09 15.70
N ARG A 238 -21.39 10.91 14.88
CA ARG A 238 -22.77 11.24 15.28
C ARG A 238 -23.31 10.30 16.35
N GLU A 239 -22.99 9.01 16.27
CA GLU A 239 -23.34 7.99 17.27
C GLU A 239 -22.65 8.23 18.62
N LEU A 240 -21.39 8.67 18.59
CA LEU A 240 -20.60 9.03 19.77
C LEU A 240 -20.95 10.43 20.34
N ASN A 241 -22.06 11.04 19.90
CA ASN A 241 -22.51 12.39 20.27
C ASN A 241 -21.53 13.52 19.93
N MET A 242 -20.61 13.31 19.00
CA MET A 242 -19.64 14.31 18.52
C MET A 242 -20.15 15.08 17.31
N ARG A 243 -21.43 15.49 17.33
CA ARG A 243 -22.13 16.06 16.17
C ARG A 243 -21.46 17.32 15.61
N ALA A 244 -21.09 18.26 16.47
CA ALA A 244 -20.42 19.50 16.06
C ALA A 244 -19.06 19.25 15.37
N VAL A 245 -18.35 18.19 15.78
CA VAL A 245 -17.08 17.79 15.14
C VAL A 245 -17.35 17.18 13.77
N ALA A 246 -18.36 16.31 13.67
CA ALA A 246 -18.78 15.72 12.40
C ALA A 246 -19.17 16.81 11.38
N ASP A 247 -19.97 17.80 11.79
CA ASP A 247 -20.42 18.89 10.92
C ASP A 247 -19.23 19.74 10.45
N LYS A 248 -18.28 20.03 11.34
CA LYS A 248 -17.08 20.80 10.99
C LYS A 248 -16.12 20.06 10.05
N ILE A 249 -15.97 18.76 10.22
CA ILE A 249 -15.20 17.90 9.31
C ILE A 249 -15.89 17.85 7.94
N GLU A 250 -17.21 17.69 7.92
CA GLU A 250 -18.02 17.67 6.71
C GLU A 250 -17.84 18.99 5.93
N GLU A 251 -17.97 20.16 6.56
CA GLU A 251 -17.76 21.45 5.90
C GLU A 251 -16.33 21.63 5.36
N LYS A 252 -15.30 21.21 6.11
CA LYS A 252 -13.91 21.31 5.65
C LYS A 252 -13.63 20.46 4.42
N LEU A 253 -14.17 19.24 4.39
CA LEU A 253 -13.99 18.33 3.26
C LEU A 253 -14.80 18.77 2.04
N LYS A 254 -16.00 19.32 2.24
CA LYS A 254 -16.77 19.95 1.14
C LYS A 254 -16.01 21.10 0.48
N ALA A 255 -15.38 21.96 1.28
CA ALA A 255 -14.56 23.06 0.78
C ALA A 255 -13.32 22.56 0.02
N ALA A 256 -12.61 21.57 0.56
CA ALA A 256 -11.42 20.98 -0.09
C ALA A 256 -11.76 20.34 -1.45
N VAL A 257 -12.87 19.60 -1.54
CA VAL A 257 -13.32 18.98 -2.78
C VAL A 257 -13.73 20.03 -3.81
N SER A 258 -14.43 21.09 -3.40
CA SER A 258 -14.85 22.18 -4.29
C SER A 258 -13.66 22.90 -4.94
N HIS A 259 -12.56 23.11 -4.19
CA HIS A 259 -11.33 23.69 -4.72
C HIS A 259 -10.56 22.75 -5.67
N SER A 260 -10.59 21.43 -5.42
CA SER A 260 -9.96 20.45 -6.30
C SER A 260 -10.70 20.24 -7.63
N GLN A 261 -12.00 20.56 -7.67
CA GLN A 261 -12.85 20.43 -8.85
C GLN A 261 -12.72 21.59 -9.85
N GLU A 262 -12.09 22.72 -9.53
CA GLU A 262 -11.88 23.80 -10.51
C GLU A 262 -11.00 23.36 -11.70
N GLY A 263 -10.11 22.38 -11.51
CA GLY A 263 -9.37 21.74 -12.61
C GLY A 263 -10.20 20.77 -13.45
N GLY A 264 -11.17 20.08 -12.85
CA GLY A 264 -12.05 19.10 -13.51
C GLY A 264 -13.31 19.70 -14.15
N LEU A 265 -13.82 20.81 -13.60
CA LEU A 265 -14.93 21.57 -14.16
C LEU A 265 -14.58 22.13 -15.54
N ASN A 266 -13.31 22.49 -15.79
CA ASN A 266 -12.87 22.91 -17.12
C ASN A 266 -13.00 21.78 -18.16
N PHE A 267 -12.81 20.52 -17.76
CA PHE A 267 -12.99 19.36 -18.64
C PHE A 267 -14.48 19.07 -18.93
N LEU A 268 -15.35 19.24 -17.93
CA LEU A 268 -16.82 19.12 -18.11
C LEU A 268 -17.42 20.30 -18.91
N ILE A 269 -16.92 21.53 -18.72
CA ILE A 269 -17.32 22.69 -19.51
C ILE A 269 -16.92 22.52 -20.99
N GLN A 270 -15.83 21.82 -21.27
CA GLN A 270 -15.39 21.54 -22.64
C GLN A 270 -16.27 20.48 -23.33
N ILE A 271 -16.84 19.53 -22.58
CA ILE A 271 -17.77 18.52 -23.10
C ILE A 271 -19.18 19.10 -23.33
N ILE A 272 -19.59 20.15 -22.60
CA ILE A 272 -20.89 20.81 -22.76
C ILE A 272 -20.92 21.79 -23.97
N LYS A 273 -19.77 22.06 -24.61
CA LYS A 273 -19.65 22.93 -25.79
C LYS A 273 -19.59 22.19 -27.15
N LEU A 274 -19.84 20.88 -27.18
CA LEU A 274 -20.04 20.08 -28.41
C LEU A 274 -21.49 19.61 -28.49
#